data_AF-W6NHK0-F1
#
_entry.id   AF-W6NHK0-F1
#
_cell.length_a   1.000
_cell.length_b   1.000
_cell.length_c   1.000
_cell.angle_alpha   90.00
_cell.angle_beta   90.00
_cell.angle_gamma   90.00
#
_symmetry.space_group_name_H-M   'P 1'
#
loop_
_entity.id
_entity.type
_entity.pdbx_description
1 polymer ?
#
loop_
_entity_poly.entity_id
_entity_poly.type
_entity_poly.pdbx_seq_one_letter_code
_entity_poly.pdbx_strand_id
1 'polypeptide(L)'
;MMAIYGFVLSELPSIHDIVVTNDDTIVNATALSEVLLSRRTGSWMIGKVSRGYPRLFMPWLPWHVSGEMYTNLCYPRFTQGSSFILSRNAAQVLIENVCKTPFVHLDDILMGRTF
;
A
#
# COMPACT_ATOMS: atom_id res chain seq x y z
N MET A 1 -6.44 2.48 -6.64
CA MET A 1 -6.39 2.20 -5.19
C MET A 1 -7.04 3.29 -4.33
N MET A 2 -6.52 4.52 -4.27
CA MET A 2 -6.89 5.50 -3.22
C MET A 2 -8.38 5.81 -3.03
N ALA A 3 -9.18 5.87 -4.09
CA ALA A 3 -10.62 6.15 -3.98
C ALA A 3 -11.36 5.12 -3.09
N ILE A 4 -10.91 3.86 -3.06
CA ILE A 4 -11.55 2.83 -2.24
C ILE A 4 -11.40 3.11 -0.75
N TYR A 5 -10.28 3.70 -0.34
CA TYR A 5 -10.06 4.08 1.05
C TYR A 5 -11.00 5.20 1.45
N GLY A 6 -11.20 6.19 0.58
CA GLY A 6 -12.21 7.24 0.79
C GLY A 6 -13.61 6.66 1.00
N PHE A 7 -14.02 5.73 0.13
CA PHE A 7 -15.32 5.04 0.25
C PHE A 7 -15.45 4.23 1.55
N VAL A 8 -14.46 3.41 1.91
CA VAL A 8 -14.49 2.64 3.16
C VAL A 8 -14.54 3.58 4.37
N LEU A 9 -13.82 4.71 4.31
CA LEU A 9 -13.78 5.69 5.38
C LEU A 9 -15.11 6.42 5.57
N SER A 10 -15.84 6.75 4.49
CA SER A 10 -17.11 7.47 4.55
C SER A 10 -18.32 6.56 4.73
N GLU A 11 -18.40 5.45 3.98
CA GLU A 11 -19.61 4.64 3.88
C GLU A 11 -19.63 3.43 4.81
N LEU A 12 -18.45 2.97 5.28
CA LEU A 12 -18.31 1.74 6.06
C LEU A 12 -17.61 1.99 7.42
N PRO A 13 -18.26 2.70 8.36
CA PRO A 13 -17.65 3.14 9.62
C PRO A 13 -17.27 2.00 10.57
N SER A 14 -17.91 0.84 10.46
CA SER A 14 -17.63 -0.34 11.30
C SER A 14 -16.43 -1.17 10.86
N ILE A 15 -15.85 -0.90 9.68
CA ILE A 15 -14.72 -1.66 9.15
C ILE A 15 -13.41 -1.09 9.71
N HIS A 16 -12.68 -1.92 10.47
CA HIS A 16 -11.41 -1.55 11.08
C HIS A 16 -10.18 -2.07 10.34
N ASP A 17 -10.30 -3.24 9.73
CA ASP A 17 -9.23 -3.89 8.97
C ASP A 17 -9.65 -4.04 7.52
N ILE A 18 -8.79 -3.61 6.61
CA ILE A 18 -9.04 -3.63 5.17
C ILE A 18 -8.05 -4.62 4.55
N VAL A 19 -8.55 -5.60 3.81
CA VAL A 19 -7.74 -6.55 3.06
C VAL A 19 -7.78 -6.14 1.59
N VAL A 20 -6.62 -5.86 1.02
CA VAL A 20 -6.44 -5.47 -0.38
C VAL A 20 -5.68 -6.57 -1.08
N THR A 21 -6.20 -7.03 -2.22
CA THR A 21 -5.64 -8.14 -2.98
C THR A 21 -5.94 -7.94 -4.46
N ASN A 22 -5.03 -8.35 -5.33
CA ASN A 22 -5.29 -8.37 -6.77
C ASN A 22 -6.24 -9.53 -7.13
N ASP A 23 -6.93 -9.41 -8.25
CA ASP A 23 -7.84 -10.44 -8.77
C ASP A 23 -7.11 -11.69 -9.31
N ASP A 24 -5.80 -11.62 -9.48
CA ASP A 24 -4.91 -12.73 -9.85
C ASP A 24 -4.26 -13.45 -8.64
N THR A 25 -4.75 -13.18 -7.42
CA THR A 25 -4.21 -13.76 -6.18
C THR A 25 -5.23 -14.64 -5.46
N ILE A 26 -4.74 -15.72 -4.83
CA ILE A 26 -5.53 -16.59 -3.97
C ILE A 26 -5.21 -16.30 -2.51
N VAL A 27 -6.24 -16.04 -1.70
CA VAL A 27 -6.11 -15.76 -0.26
C VAL A 27 -6.55 -16.98 0.56
N ASN A 28 -5.69 -17.43 1.46
CA ASN A 28 -6.04 -18.44 2.46
C ASN A 28 -6.85 -17.79 3.60
N ALA A 29 -8.18 -17.96 3.57
CA ALA A 29 -9.09 -17.36 4.54
C ALA A 29 -8.87 -17.84 5.98
N THR A 30 -8.47 -19.11 6.18
CA THR A 30 -8.18 -19.66 7.52
C THR A 30 -6.98 -18.97 8.14
N ALA A 31 -5.87 -18.89 7.41
CA ALA A 31 -4.67 -18.19 7.87
C ALA A 31 -4.91 -16.68 8.05
N LEU A 32 -5.71 -16.06 7.17
CA LEU A 32 -6.09 -14.65 7.30
C LEU A 32 -6.83 -14.39 8.62
N SER A 33 -7.75 -15.27 9.02
CA SER A 33 -8.47 -15.14 10.29
C SER A 33 -7.51 -15.08 11.49
N GLU A 34 -6.49 -15.94 11.51
CA GLU A 34 -5.47 -15.95 12.56
C GLU A 34 -4.68 -14.62 12.63
N VAL A 35 -4.34 -14.04 11.47
CA VAL A 35 -3.64 -12.76 11.39
C VAL A 35 -4.48 -11.60 11.94
N LEU A 36 -5.80 -11.61 11.68
CA LEU A 36 -6.74 -10.59 12.11
C LEU A 36 -7.08 -10.67 13.61
N LEU A 37 -6.99 -11.86 14.22
CA LEU A 37 -7.18 -12.02 15.68
C LEU A 37 -6.09 -11.30 16.50
N SER A 38 -4.93 -11.03 15.91
CA SER A 38 -3.86 -10.29 16.55
C SER A 38 -4.22 -8.81 16.67
N ARG A 39 -4.61 -8.37 17.87
CA ARG A 39 -4.92 -6.95 18.14
C ARG A 39 -3.69 -6.06 17.92
N ARG A 40 -3.85 -5.05 17.06
CA ARG A 40 -2.87 -4.01 16.77
C ARG A 40 -3.54 -2.65 16.94
N THR A 41 -2.84 -1.70 17.52
CA THR A 41 -3.34 -0.33 17.73
C THR A 41 -2.69 0.63 16.75
N GLY A 42 -3.41 1.71 16.41
CA GLY A 42 -2.89 2.78 15.56
C GLY A 42 -2.85 2.46 14.06
N SER A 43 -1.98 3.20 13.35
CA SER A 43 -1.78 3.05 11.90
C SER A 43 -0.79 1.93 11.62
N TRP A 44 -1.22 0.90 10.90
CA TRP A 44 -0.38 -0.22 10.53
C TRP A 44 -0.77 -0.82 9.19
N MET A 45 0.19 -1.48 8.54
CA MET A 45 0.03 -2.24 7.31
C MET A 45 0.87 -3.53 7.38
N ILE A 46 0.32 -4.64 6.90
CA ILE A 46 0.94 -5.97 6.91
C ILE A 46 0.97 -6.48 5.47
N GLY A 47 2.12 -6.99 5.06
CA GLY A 47 2.29 -7.68 3.79
C GLY A 47 3.77 -7.92 3.54
N LYS A 48 4.13 -8.23 2.29
CA LYS A 48 5.53 -8.41 1.91
C LYS A 48 6.22 -7.04 1.81
N VAL A 49 6.99 -6.69 2.84
CA VAL A 49 7.70 -5.42 2.91
C VAL A 49 9.00 -5.49 2.11
N SER A 50 9.13 -4.61 1.12
CA SER A 50 10.39 -4.35 0.41
C SER A 50 11.20 -3.29 1.12
N ARG A 51 12.53 -3.42 1.08
CA ARG A 51 13.47 -2.44 1.65
C ARG A 51 14.59 -2.19 0.66
N GLY A 52 14.76 -0.94 0.23
CA GLY A 52 15.81 -0.58 -0.71
C GLY A 52 15.63 -1.20 -2.11
N TYR A 53 14.38 -1.47 -2.52
CA TYR A 53 14.10 -2.02 -3.85
C TYR A 53 14.59 -1.05 -4.93
N PRO A 54 15.33 -1.52 -5.94
CA PRO A 54 15.89 -0.64 -6.96
C PRO A 54 14.78 -0.06 -7.85
N ARG A 55 14.91 1.23 -8.19
CA ARG A 55 14.12 1.85 -9.24
C ARG A 55 14.43 1.15 -10.56
N LEU A 56 13.40 0.64 -11.22
CA LEU A 56 13.53 0.10 -12.56
C LEU A 56 13.65 1.27 -13.54
N PHE A 57 14.89 1.60 -13.93
CA PHE A 57 15.19 2.78 -14.77
C PHE A 57 15.28 2.44 -16.28
N MET A 58 15.10 1.17 -16.64
CA MET A 58 15.09 0.73 -18.04
C MET A 58 13.68 0.90 -18.63
N PRO A 59 13.50 1.68 -19.71
CA PRO A 59 12.18 2.12 -20.18
C PRO A 59 11.28 1.01 -20.75
N TRP A 60 11.85 -0.17 -21.07
CA TRP A 60 11.09 -1.32 -21.55
C TRP A 60 10.52 -2.20 -20.43
N LEU A 61 10.84 -1.92 -19.16
CA LEU A 61 10.27 -2.64 -18.04
C LEU A 61 8.85 -2.13 -17.74
N PRO A 62 7.88 -3.01 -17.44
CA PRO A 62 6.49 -2.61 -17.20
C PRO A 62 6.31 -1.68 -16.00
N TRP A 63 7.24 -1.72 -15.04
CA TRP A 63 7.25 -0.86 -13.85
C TRP A 63 8.37 0.20 -13.91
N HIS A 64 8.74 0.64 -15.12
CA HIS A 64 9.74 1.67 -15.31
C HIS A 64 9.33 3.00 -14.66
N VAL A 65 10.20 3.56 -13.82
CA VAL A 65 10.04 4.92 -13.28
C VAL A 65 11.20 5.78 -13.76
N SER A 66 10.94 6.94 -14.35
CA SER A 66 11.99 7.86 -14.82
C SER A 66 12.72 8.55 -13.66
N GLY A 67 13.94 9.01 -13.90
CA GLY A 67 14.70 9.80 -12.92
C GLY A 67 14.07 11.17 -12.63
N GLU A 68 13.31 11.69 -13.59
CA GLU A 68 12.54 12.93 -13.45
C GLU A 68 11.36 12.76 -12.47
N MET A 69 10.66 11.62 -12.54
CA MET A 69 9.56 11.31 -11.61
C MET A 69 10.08 10.94 -10.22
N TYR A 70 11.19 10.21 -10.15
CA TYR A 70 11.77 9.76 -8.89
C TYR A 70 13.30 9.74 -8.97
N THR A 71 13.94 10.68 -8.27
CA THR A 71 15.37 10.94 -8.38
C THR A 71 16.24 9.87 -7.72
N ASN A 72 15.77 9.23 -6.64
CA ASN A 72 16.56 8.23 -5.93
C ASN A 72 16.66 6.91 -6.73
N LEU A 73 17.76 6.18 -6.54
CA LEU A 73 17.96 4.87 -7.18
C LEU A 73 17.23 3.72 -6.46
N CYS A 74 16.84 3.93 -5.21
CA CYS A 74 16.10 2.95 -4.41
C CYS A 74 14.85 3.57 -3.79
N TYR A 75 13.81 2.76 -3.63
CA TYR A 75 12.61 3.13 -2.91
C TYR A 75 12.80 2.99 -1.39
N PRO A 76 12.10 3.82 -0.58
CA PRO A 76 11.99 3.58 0.85
C PRO A 76 11.25 2.25 1.11
N ARG A 77 11.02 1.92 2.38
CA ARG A 77 10.18 0.77 2.73
C ARG A 77 8.77 0.93 2.14
N PHE A 78 8.25 -0.13 1.54
CA PHE A 78 6.85 -0.21 1.09
C PHE A 78 6.36 -1.66 1.12
N THR A 79 5.05 -1.84 1.17
CA THR A 79 4.41 -3.16 1.08
C THR A 79 4.09 -3.45 -0.38
N GLN A 80 4.56 -4.58 -0.93
CA GLN A 80 4.35 -4.91 -2.34
C GLN A 80 2.87 -5.13 -2.68
N GLY A 81 2.48 -4.72 -3.90
CA GLY A 81 1.08 -4.59 -4.31
C GLY A 81 0.23 -5.86 -4.49
N SER A 82 0.80 -7.08 -4.47
CA SER A 82 -0.01 -8.30 -4.70
C SER A 82 -1.12 -8.51 -3.66
N SER A 83 -0.80 -8.27 -2.38
CA SER A 83 -1.77 -8.39 -1.29
C SER A 83 -1.22 -7.76 -0.01
N PHE A 84 -2.06 -7.03 0.72
CA PHE A 84 -1.73 -6.50 2.04
C PHE A 84 -2.99 -6.23 2.88
N ILE A 85 -2.78 -6.06 4.18
CA ILE A 85 -3.81 -5.70 5.14
C ILE A 85 -3.42 -4.34 5.72
N LEU A 86 -4.36 -3.42 5.89
CA LEU A 86 -4.12 -2.16 6.56
C LEU A 86 -5.25 -1.82 7.54
N SER A 87 -4.90 -1.10 8.60
CA SER A 87 -5.89 -0.55 9.50
C SER A 87 -6.63 0.63 8.88
N ARG A 88 -7.82 0.91 9.39
CA ARG A 88 -8.58 2.12 9.06
C ARG A 88 -7.76 3.40 9.27
N ASN A 89 -7.00 3.47 10.36
CA ASN A 89 -6.11 4.59 10.66
C ASN A 89 -5.01 4.73 9.59
N ALA A 90 -4.47 3.62 9.10
CA ALA A 90 -3.52 3.65 7.98
C ALA A 90 -4.18 4.17 6.70
N ALA A 91 -5.39 3.70 6.37
CA ALA A 91 -6.15 4.21 5.21
C ALA A 91 -6.42 5.72 5.31
N GLN A 92 -6.70 6.23 6.52
CA GLN A 92 -6.86 7.66 6.76
C GLN A 92 -5.55 8.43 6.50
N VAL A 93 -4.42 7.94 7.01
CA VAL A 93 -3.09 8.54 6.74
C VAL A 93 -2.81 8.58 5.24
N LEU A 94 -3.09 7.51 4.50
CA LEU A 94 -2.92 7.46 3.04
C LEU A 94 -3.70 8.61 2.35
N ILE A 95 -4.99 8.76 2.67
CA ILE A 95 -5.86 9.79 2.06
C ILE A 95 -5.40 11.21 2.43
N GLU A 96 -5.04 11.45 3.68
CA GLU A 96 -4.64 12.77 4.16
C GLU A 96 -3.29 13.24 3.58
N ASN A 97 -2.43 12.30 3.15
CA ASN A 97 -1.08 12.59 2.69
C ASN A 97 -0.84 12.35 1.19
N VAL A 98 -1.76 11.69 0.47
CA VAL A 98 -1.55 11.38 -0.96
C VAL A 98 -1.28 12.62 -1.81
N CYS A 99 -2.01 13.71 -1.57
CA CYS A 99 -1.83 14.97 -2.30
C CYS A 99 -0.58 15.77 -1.86
N LYS A 100 0.01 15.43 -0.70
CA LYS A 100 1.24 16.06 -0.19
C LYS A 100 2.50 15.29 -0.60
N THR A 101 2.32 14.04 -1.04
CA THR A 101 3.42 13.14 -1.38
C THR A 101 3.77 13.29 -2.86
N PRO A 102 5.06 13.49 -3.23
CA PRO A 102 5.45 13.57 -4.63
C PRO A 102 5.06 12.29 -5.37
N PHE A 103 4.33 12.48 -6.47
CA PHE A 103 3.68 11.41 -7.22
C PHE A 103 4.68 10.42 -7.83
N VAL A 104 4.35 9.14 -7.72
CA VAL A 104 4.94 8.03 -8.48
C VAL A 104 3.77 7.19 -8.96
N HIS A 105 3.77 6.77 -10.22
CA HIS A 105 2.63 6.05 -10.81
C HIS A 105 2.45 4.62 -10.27
N LEU A 106 3.45 4.08 -9.58
CA LEU A 106 3.40 2.80 -8.88
C LEU A 106 2.73 3.02 -7.51
N ASP A 107 1.56 2.43 -7.33
CA ASP A 107 0.67 2.69 -6.20
C ASP A 107 1.21 2.14 -4.88
N ASP A 108 1.82 0.97 -4.87
CA ASP A 108 2.47 0.36 -3.71
C ASP A 108 3.64 1.22 -3.18
N ILE A 109 4.45 1.77 -4.08
CA ILE A 109 5.53 2.70 -3.76
C ILE A 109 4.96 4.06 -3.31
N LEU A 110 3.94 4.57 -3.99
CA LEU A 110 3.27 5.81 -3.59
C LEU A 110 2.70 5.70 -2.18
N MET A 111 2.01 4.59 -1.87
CA MET A 111 1.51 4.29 -0.52
C MET A 111 2.64 4.23 0.50
N GLY A 112 3.72 3.49 0.22
CA GLY A 112 4.86 3.40 1.14
C GLY A 112 5.51 4.75 1.48
N ARG A 113 5.37 5.75 0.60
CA ARG A 113 5.90 7.11 0.78
C ARG A 113 5.00 8.06 1.56
N THR A 114 3.76 7.67 1.83
CA THR A 114 2.80 8.50 2.59
C THR A 114 2.87 8.27 4.12
N PHE A 115 3.67 7.29 4.57
CA PHE A 115 3.92 6.95 5.97
C PHE A 115 5.26 7.48 6.49
#